data_AF-A0A9E5FN35-F1
#
_entry.id   AF-A0A9E5FN35-F1
#
_cell.length_a   1.000
_cell.length_b   1.000
_cell.length_c   1.000
_cell.angle_alpha   90.00
_cell.angle_beta   90.00
_cell.angle_gamma   90.00
#
_symmetry.space_group_name_H-M   'P 1'
#
loop_
_entity.id
_entity.type
_entity.pdbx_description
1 polymer ?
#
loop_
_entity_poly.entity_id
_entity_poly.type
_entity_poly.pdbx_seq_one_letter_code
_entity_poly.pdbx_strand_id
1 'polypeptide(L)'
;MKKLFLLTFLVVSKFIFSQGNLQFNQTLLLSTTQANSVLLGTVPVGKTWKIEGFGTAADGYNECRFSFDGSNIAFRAGSVHIYGSSYAYAGEAKGIWIPAGTTLYSLGCSYYRWVSVVEFNIVP
;
A
#
# COMPACT_ATOMS: atom_id res chain seq x y z
N MET A 1 -42.37 -22.50 21.90
CA MET A 1 -40.97 -22.89 21.60
C MET A 1 -40.40 -22.19 20.36
N LYS A 2 -41.05 -22.21 19.19
CA LYS A 2 -40.55 -21.53 17.95
C LYS A 2 -40.32 -20.01 18.10
N LYS A 3 -41.21 -19.30 18.81
CA LYS A 3 -41.09 -17.85 19.07
C LYS A 3 -39.91 -17.50 20.00
N LEU A 4 -39.53 -18.41 20.89
CA LEU A 4 -38.40 -18.22 21.81
C LEU A 4 -37.08 -18.29 21.03
N PHE A 5 -36.95 -19.27 20.13
CA PHE A 5 -35.81 -19.39 19.22
C PHE A 5 -35.60 -18.15 18.34
N LEU A 6 -36.68 -17.58 17.80
CA LEU A 6 -36.61 -16.36 16.98
C LEU A 6 -36.09 -15.16 17.79
N LEU A 7 -36.56 -15.01 19.03
CA LEU A 7 -36.14 -13.94 19.92
C LEU A 7 -34.65 -14.09 20.29
N THR A 8 -34.22 -15.30 20.61
CA THR A 8 -32.80 -15.59 20.91
C THR A 8 -31.92 -15.30 19.70
N PHE A 9 -32.34 -15.70 18.50
CA PHE A 9 -31.59 -15.43 17.26
C PHE A 9 -31.42 -13.93 16.98
N LEU A 10 -32.47 -13.12 17.22
CA LEU A 10 -32.44 -11.66 17.02
C LEU A 10 -31.56 -10.92 18.06
N VAL A 11 -31.43 -11.47 19.27
CA VAL A 11 -30.55 -10.90 20.30
C VAL A 11 -29.10 -11.25 20.00
N VAL A 12 -28.82 -12.50 19.62
CA VAL A 12 -27.45 -12.95 19.28
C VAL A 12 -26.92 -12.26 18.02
N SER A 13 -27.78 -11.97 17.04
CA SER A 13 -27.35 -11.28 15.81
C SER A 13 -26.85 -9.84 16.04
N LYS A 14 -27.24 -9.19 17.15
CA LYS A 14 -26.74 -7.86 17.54
C LYS A 14 -25.35 -7.89 18.16
N PHE A 15 -24.89 -9.06 18.62
CA PHE A 15 -23.55 -9.26 19.17
C PHE A 15 -22.56 -9.79 18.13
N ILE A 16 -23.00 -9.95 16.87
CA ILE A 16 -22.09 -10.17 15.74
C ILE A 16 -21.46 -8.81 15.42
N PHE A 17 -20.42 -8.45 16.16
CA PHE A 17 -19.55 -7.34 15.79
C PHE A 17 -18.93 -7.69 14.43
N SER A 18 -19.28 -6.92 13.40
CA SER A 18 -18.48 -6.89 12.18
C SER A 18 -17.07 -6.51 12.60
N GLN A 19 -16.11 -7.41 12.41
CA GLN A 19 -14.70 -7.13 12.72
C GLN A 19 -14.26 -5.93 11.86
N GLY A 20 -14.00 -4.78 12.48
CA GLY A 20 -13.24 -3.68 11.91
C GLY A 20 -13.75 -3.13 10.56
N ASN A 21 -14.59 -2.10 10.57
CA ASN A 21 -14.95 -1.43 9.31
C ASN A 21 -13.82 -0.51 8.84
N LEU A 22 -13.55 -0.54 7.53
CA LEU A 22 -12.67 0.43 6.89
C LEU A 22 -13.49 1.66 6.50
N GLN A 23 -13.19 2.79 7.13
CA GLN A 23 -13.75 4.09 6.73
C GLN A 23 -12.71 4.83 5.90
N PHE A 24 -13.05 5.21 4.67
CA PHE A 24 -12.19 6.05 3.83
C PHE A 24 -11.76 7.30 4.63
N ASN A 25 -10.47 7.61 4.59
CA ASN A 25 -9.92 8.80 5.20
C ASN A 25 -9.53 9.81 4.12
N GLN A 26 -8.53 9.45 3.31
CA GLN A 26 -7.97 10.35 2.29
C GLN A 26 -7.19 9.57 1.23
N THR A 27 -6.80 10.25 0.16
CA THR A 27 -5.80 9.78 -0.80
C THR A 27 -4.50 10.56 -0.59
N LEU A 28 -3.36 9.86 -0.68
CA LEU A 28 -2.04 10.46 -0.53
C LEU A 28 -1.19 10.14 -1.76
N LEU A 29 -0.50 11.15 -2.29
CA LEU A 29 0.54 10.98 -3.30
C LEU A 29 1.90 11.22 -2.65
N LEU A 30 2.61 10.13 -2.38
CA LEU A 30 3.91 10.15 -1.71
C LEU A 30 5.00 10.12 -2.78
N SER A 31 5.88 11.14 -2.83
CA SER A 31 6.86 11.27 -3.91
C SER A 31 8.19 11.84 -3.45
N THR A 32 9.22 11.63 -4.27
CA THR A 32 10.55 12.21 -4.05
C THR A 32 11.29 12.37 -5.38
N THR A 33 12.25 13.28 -5.39
CA THR A 33 13.25 13.47 -6.46
C THR A 33 14.68 13.17 -5.96
N GLN A 34 14.85 12.83 -4.69
CA GLN A 34 16.18 12.66 -4.10
C GLN A 34 16.84 11.36 -4.56
N ALA A 35 18.15 11.44 -4.85
CA ALA A 35 18.94 10.32 -5.35
C ALA A 35 19.19 9.22 -4.30
N ASN A 36 19.15 9.55 -3.01
CA ASN A 36 19.33 8.61 -1.90
C ASN A 36 18.04 7.87 -1.53
N SER A 37 18.16 6.90 -0.62
CA SER A 37 17.00 6.24 -0.01
C SER A 37 16.27 7.22 0.91
N VAL A 38 14.96 7.36 0.74
CA VAL A 38 14.11 8.30 1.48
C VAL A 38 12.91 7.59 2.07
N LEU A 39 12.59 7.86 3.34
CA LEU A 39 11.32 7.49 3.96
C LEU A 39 10.23 8.38 3.37
N LEU A 40 9.29 7.80 2.62
CA LEU A 40 8.14 8.52 2.07
C LEU A 40 7.03 8.72 3.10
N GLY A 41 6.87 7.77 4.02
CA GLY A 41 5.91 7.87 5.10
C GLY A 41 5.77 6.58 5.91
N THR A 42 5.00 6.65 6.97
CA THR A 42 4.66 5.52 7.85
C THR A 42 3.16 5.46 8.01
N VAL A 43 2.56 4.27 7.89
CA VAL A 43 1.13 4.09 8.11
C VAL A 43 0.80 4.44 9.57
N PRO A 44 -0.07 5.42 9.86
CA PRO A 44 -0.38 5.80 11.23
C PRO A 44 -1.09 4.69 12.03
N VAL A 45 -0.98 4.76 13.36
CA VAL A 45 -1.74 3.87 14.26
C VAL A 45 -3.24 4.05 14.03
N GLY A 46 -3.99 2.94 14.03
CA GLY A 46 -5.44 2.95 13.78
C GLY A 46 -5.83 3.14 12.32
N LYS A 47 -4.86 3.08 11.40
CA LYS A 47 -5.09 3.21 9.96
C LYS A 47 -4.47 2.07 9.16
N THR A 48 -4.93 1.92 7.94
CA THR A 48 -4.32 1.06 6.92
C THR A 48 -4.23 1.82 5.61
N TRP A 49 -3.18 1.56 4.83
CA TRP A 49 -3.05 2.08 3.48
C TRP A 49 -3.32 0.97 2.46
N LYS A 50 -3.83 1.35 1.30
CA LYS A 50 -3.90 0.51 0.10
C LYS A 50 -3.15 1.20 -1.02
N ILE A 51 -2.15 0.54 -1.61
CA ILE A 51 -1.45 1.06 -2.79
C ILE A 51 -2.34 0.91 -4.01
N GLU A 52 -2.70 2.03 -4.64
CA GLU A 52 -3.51 2.06 -5.86
C GLU A 52 -2.68 2.32 -7.12
N GLY A 53 -1.50 2.92 -6.96
CA GLY A 53 -0.62 3.20 -8.09
C GLY A 53 0.78 3.59 -7.65
N PHE A 54 1.72 3.50 -8.57
CA PHE A 54 3.08 3.95 -8.40
C PHE A 54 3.68 4.22 -9.78
N GLY A 55 4.74 5.03 -9.82
CA GLY A 55 5.40 5.36 -11.08
C GLY A 55 6.71 6.09 -10.86
N THR A 56 7.42 6.28 -11.98
CA THR A 56 8.66 7.03 -12.01
C THR A 56 8.83 7.71 -13.37
N ALA A 57 9.61 8.78 -13.39
CA ALA A 57 10.11 9.42 -14.60
C ALA A 57 11.37 8.72 -15.16
N ALA A 58 11.85 7.63 -14.55
CA ALA A 58 12.94 6.83 -15.08
C ALA A 58 12.54 6.24 -16.45
N ASP A 59 13.32 6.55 -17.48
CA ASP A 59 13.05 6.13 -18.86
C ASP A 59 14.09 5.12 -19.37
N GLY A 60 13.67 4.37 -20.40
CA GLY A 60 14.49 3.57 -21.32
C GLY A 60 15.24 2.36 -20.76
N TYR A 61 15.82 2.45 -19.56
CA TYR A 61 16.82 1.53 -19.01
C TYR A 61 16.87 1.52 -17.48
N ASN A 62 16.10 2.39 -16.82
CA ASN A 62 16.22 2.63 -15.39
C ASN A 62 14.92 2.24 -14.66
N GLU A 63 15.11 1.79 -13.42
CA GLU A 63 14.03 1.51 -12.48
C GLU A 63 14.26 2.25 -11.17
N CYS A 64 13.17 2.58 -10.49
CA CYS A 64 13.20 2.95 -9.09
C CYS A 64 12.56 1.85 -8.24
N ARG A 65 13.11 1.65 -7.04
CA ARG A 65 12.71 0.59 -6.12
C ARG A 65 12.04 1.17 -4.89
N PHE A 66 11.06 0.45 -4.38
CA PHE A 66 10.35 0.78 -3.15
C PHE A 66 10.47 -0.36 -2.15
N SER A 67 10.41 -0.04 -0.87
CA SER A 67 10.63 -0.98 0.22
C SER A 67 9.72 -0.66 1.39
N PHE A 68 9.32 -1.69 2.14
CA PHE A 68 8.54 -1.51 3.38
C PHE A 68 9.42 -1.43 4.64
N ASP A 69 10.70 -1.79 4.54
CA ASP A 69 11.65 -1.81 5.66
C ASP A 69 12.91 -0.95 5.41
N GLY A 70 13.02 -0.34 4.23
CA GLY A 70 14.15 0.49 3.82
C GLY A 70 15.32 -0.29 3.21
N SER A 71 15.22 -1.62 3.09
CA SER A 71 16.29 -2.50 2.62
C SER A 71 15.85 -3.49 1.54
N ASN A 72 14.78 -4.25 1.79
CA ASN A 72 14.28 -5.26 0.87
C ASN A 72 13.35 -4.64 -0.17
N ILE A 73 13.55 -5.00 -1.43
CA ILE A 73 12.74 -4.47 -2.53
C ILE A 73 11.36 -5.13 -2.47
N ALA A 74 10.34 -4.31 -2.21
CA ALA A 74 8.94 -4.73 -2.23
C ALA A 74 8.37 -4.66 -3.65
N PHE A 75 8.63 -3.57 -4.35
CA PHE A 75 8.19 -3.38 -5.73
C PHE A 75 9.06 -2.36 -6.47
N ARG A 76 8.89 -2.31 -7.79
CA ARG A 76 9.71 -1.54 -8.71
C ARG A 76 8.81 -0.76 -9.65
N ALA A 77 9.28 0.39 -10.12
CA ALA A 77 8.65 1.21 -11.15
C ALA A 77 9.69 1.51 -12.24
N GLY A 78 9.28 1.51 -13.50
CA GLY A 78 10.17 1.78 -14.65
C GLY A 78 10.46 0.52 -15.46
N SER A 79 11.61 0.51 -16.13
CA SER A 79 12.02 -0.58 -17.03
C SER A 79 13.31 -1.22 -16.53
N VAL A 80 13.37 -2.54 -16.53
CA VAL A 80 14.59 -3.30 -16.21
C VAL A 80 15.09 -3.98 -17.47
N HIS A 81 16.37 -3.82 -17.77
CA HIS A 81 17.02 -4.59 -18.81
C HIS A 81 17.31 -6.01 -18.30
N ILE A 82 16.70 -7.03 -18.89
CA ILE A 82 16.93 -8.42 -18.47
C ILE A 82 17.53 -9.21 -19.65
N TYR A 83 18.62 -9.93 -19.37
CA TYR A 83 19.28 -10.88 -20.29
C TYR A 83 19.66 -10.33 -21.68
N GLY A 84 20.07 -9.06 -21.76
CA GLY A 84 20.76 -8.55 -22.95
C GLY A 84 19.89 -8.30 -24.19
N SER A 85 18.55 -8.39 -24.09
CA SER A 85 17.72 -8.36 -25.32
C SER A 85 16.34 -7.69 -25.19
N SER A 86 15.75 -7.56 -23.99
CA SER A 86 14.43 -6.91 -23.83
C SER A 86 14.25 -6.22 -22.49
N TYR A 87 13.53 -5.09 -22.48
CA TYR A 87 13.06 -4.44 -21.24
C TYR A 87 11.82 -5.14 -20.72
N ALA A 88 11.82 -5.48 -19.44
CA ALA A 88 10.61 -5.82 -18.72
C ALA A 88 10.13 -4.58 -17.95
N TYR A 89 8.84 -4.28 -18.03
CA TYR A 89 8.24 -3.32 -17.12
C TYR A 89 8.28 -3.89 -15.71
N ALA A 90 8.98 -3.20 -14.83
CA ALA A 90 9.01 -3.55 -13.43
C ALA A 90 7.68 -3.11 -12.82
N GLY A 91 6.84 -4.06 -12.39
CA GLY A 91 5.71 -3.70 -11.55
C GLY A 91 4.72 -4.82 -11.28
N GLU A 92 4.50 -5.14 -10.01
CA GLU A 92 3.14 -5.06 -9.48
C GLU A 92 3.14 -4.92 -7.95
N ALA A 93 2.69 -3.76 -7.47
CA ALA A 93 2.32 -3.49 -6.07
C ALA A 93 0.84 -3.10 -5.93
N LYS A 94 0.08 -3.16 -7.03
CA LYS A 94 -1.29 -2.64 -7.06
C LYS A 94 -2.19 -3.53 -6.22
N GLY A 95 -2.96 -2.93 -5.34
CA GLY A 95 -3.84 -3.65 -4.43
C GLY A 95 -3.16 -4.22 -3.19
N ILE A 96 -1.90 -3.85 -2.90
CA ILE A 96 -1.27 -4.21 -1.63
C ILE A 96 -1.87 -3.37 -0.50
N TRP A 97 -2.36 -4.05 0.53
CA TRP A 97 -2.76 -3.46 1.79
C TRP A 97 -1.60 -3.47 2.77
N ILE A 98 -1.40 -2.34 3.45
CA ILE A 98 -0.26 -2.12 4.33
C ILE A 98 -0.78 -1.72 5.71
N PRO A 99 -0.47 -2.49 6.77
CA PRO A 99 -0.99 -2.24 8.11
C PRO A 99 -0.26 -1.08 8.80
N ALA A 100 -0.89 -0.58 9.87
CA ALA A 100 -0.32 0.42 10.77
C ALA A 100 1.13 0.10 11.19
N GLY A 101 1.96 1.14 11.29
CA GLY A 101 3.37 1.04 11.68
C GLY A 101 4.32 0.65 10.55
N THR A 102 3.81 0.18 9.41
CA THR A 102 4.66 -0.12 8.26
C THR A 102 5.19 1.16 7.64
N THR A 103 6.49 1.19 7.35
CA THR A 103 7.13 2.28 6.61
C THR A 103 7.02 2.06 5.11
N LEU A 104 7.07 3.14 4.33
CA LEU A 104 7.24 3.09 2.88
C LEU A 104 8.46 3.92 2.52
N TYR A 105 9.48 3.26 1.99
CA TYR A 105 10.70 3.86 1.51
C TYR A 105 10.73 3.88 0.00
N SER A 106 11.35 4.93 -0.52
CA SER A 106 11.86 4.97 -1.87
C SER A 106 13.37 4.78 -1.83
N LEU A 107 13.85 3.64 -2.30
CA LEU A 107 15.29 3.35 -2.31
C LEU A 107 15.99 4.25 -3.34
N GLY A 108 17.29 4.45 -3.16
CA GLY A 108 18.08 5.36 -3.99
C GLY A 108 17.80 5.24 -5.48
N CYS A 109 17.37 6.34 -6.09
CA CYS A 109 17.05 6.46 -7.51
C CYS A 109 17.19 7.92 -7.93
N SER A 110 17.83 8.22 -9.06
CA SER A 110 18.08 9.61 -9.49
C SER A 110 16.87 10.28 -10.17
N TYR A 111 15.72 9.61 -10.19
CA TYR A 111 14.53 10.05 -10.92
C TYR A 111 13.38 10.39 -9.96
N TYR A 112 12.50 11.29 -10.43
CA TYR A 112 11.20 11.51 -9.80
C TYR A 112 10.43 10.20 -9.74
N ARG A 113 9.81 9.94 -8.58
CA ARG A 113 9.04 8.72 -8.33
C ARG A 113 7.96 8.95 -7.30
N TRP A 114 6.89 8.18 -7.40
CA TRP A 114 5.70 8.38 -6.59
C TRP A 114 4.97 7.06 -6.31
N VAL A 115 4.22 7.06 -5.21
CA VAL A 115 3.26 6.02 -4.81
C VAL A 115 1.97 6.71 -4.41
N SER A 116 0.86 6.30 -5.00
CA SER A 116 -0.49 6.72 -4.65
C SER A 116 -1.12 5.69 -3.72
N VAL A 117 -1.56 6.14 -2.55
CA VAL A 117 -2.23 5.31 -1.56
C VAL A 117 -3.60 5.86 -1.19
N VAL A 118 -4.52 4.97 -0.88
CA VAL A 118 -5.77 5.29 -0.20
C VAL A 118 -5.61 4.91 1.26
N GLU A 119 -5.82 5.87 2.15
CA GLU A 119 -5.78 5.67 3.59
C GLU A 119 -7.19 5.44 4.14
N PHE A 120 -7.32 4.44 5.00
CA PHE A 120 -8.54 4.11 5.71
C PHE A 120 -8.31 4.16 7.21
N ASN A 121 -9.31 4.65 7.95
CA ASN A 121 -9.40 4.44 9.39
C ASN A 121 -9.92 3.03 9.66
N ILE A 122 -9.34 2.35 10.64
CA ILE A 122 -9.85 1.08 11.17
C ILE A 122 -10.80 1.43 12.33
N VAL A 123 -12.10 1.21 12.13
CA VAL A 123 -13.14 1.51 13.12
C VAL A 123 -13.60 0.20 13.77
N PRO A 124 -13.64 0.09 15.11
CA PRO A 124 -14.06 -1.11 15.83
C PRO A 124 -15.42 -1.68 15.39
#